data_AF-A0A1G3Y468-F1
#
_entry.id   AF-A0A1G3Y468-F1
#
_cell.length_a   1.000
_cell.length_b   1.000
_cell.length_c   1.000
_cell.angle_alpha   90.00
_cell.angle_beta   90.00
_cell.angle_gamma   90.00
#
_symmetry.space_group_name_H-M   'P 1'
#
loop_
_entity.id
_entity.type
_entity.pdbx_description
1 polymer ?
#
loop_
_entity_poly.entity_id
_entity_poly.type
_entity_poly.pdbx_seq_one_letter_code
_entity_poly.pdbx_strand_id
1 'polypeptide(L)'
;MSEGTLPKTVSKYGTKMEDIFVCYEELKGKYGNEINQIPLGAIGVYTMCQKLRVGLQQLMAGSRNFRLSTISRRDLMALTEEASKISGVPYIMDAYREEAEKILGE
;
A
#
# COMPACT_ATOMS: atom_id res chain seq x y z
N MET A 1 6.86 31.85 -0.52
CA MET A 1 7.63 30.94 0.35
C MET A 1 9.07 31.04 -0.10
N SER A 2 9.97 31.49 0.78
CA SER A 2 11.39 31.68 0.46
C SER A 2 12.03 30.36 0.05
N GLU A 3 12.72 30.41 -1.09
CA GLU A 3 13.33 29.30 -1.80
C GLU A 3 14.21 28.41 -0.90
N GLY A 4 14.03 27.10 -1.01
CA GLY A 4 15.06 26.13 -0.66
C GLY A 4 15.09 25.57 0.75
N THR A 5 14.28 26.04 1.71
CA THR A 5 14.30 25.46 3.07
C THR A 5 13.21 24.40 3.22
N LEU A 6 13.58 23.13 3.03
CA LEU A 6 12.77 21.99 3.46
C LEU A 6 12.36 22.18 4.93
N PRO A 7 11.09 21.91 5.29
CA PRO A 7 10.69 21.94 6.69
C PRO A 7 11.62 21.08 7.55
N LYS A 8 11.98 21.55 8.75
CA LYS A 8 12.88 20.81 9.67
C LYS A 8 12.43 19.37 9.95
N THR A 9 11.14 19.10 9.82
CA THR A 9 10.54 17.78 9.98
C THR A 9 10.99 16.78 8.91
N VAL A 10 11.27 17.26 7.69
CA VAL A 10 11.66 16.42 6.54
C VAL A 10 13.10 16.63 6.10
N SER A 11 13.75 17.74 6.45
CA SER A 11 15.14 18.04 6.07
C SER A 11 16.16 17.03 6.61
N LYS A 12 15.80 16.23 7.62
CA LYS A 12 16.63 15.13 8.11
C LYS A 12 16.68 13.92 7.17
N TYR A 13 15.76 13.84 6.21
CA TYR A 13 15.63 12.73 5.26
C TYR A 13 16.23 13.03 3.88
N GLY A 14 16.69 14.26 3.62
CA GLY A 14 17.28 14.65 2.35
C GLY A 14 17.41 16.17 2.20
N THR A 15 18.08 16.60 1.14
CA THR A 15 18.35 18.02 0.86
C THR A 15 17.43 18.59 -0.23
N LYS A 16 16.82 17.74 -1.07
CA LYS A 16 15.86 18.13 -2.10
C LYS A 16 14.51 17.45 -1.92
N MET A 17 13.45 18.13 -2.35
CA MET A 17 12.08 17.57 -2.33
C MET A 17 11.96 16.31 -3.19
N GLU A 18 12.66 16.32 -4.33
CA GLU A 18 12.74 15.23 -5.31
C GLU A 18 13.37 13.96 -4.73
N ASP A 19 14.35 14.11 -3.83
CA ASP A 19 15.04 13.00 -3.18
C ASP A 19 14.20 12.38 -2.05
N ILE A 20 13.36 13.19 -1.39
CA ILE A 20 12.56 12.76 -0.24
C ILE A 20 11.24 12.11 -0.67
N PHE A 21 10.62 12.64 -1.73
CA PHE A 21 9.31 12.22 -2.18
C PHE A 21 9.40 11.50 -3.52
N VAL A 22 9.37 10.16 -3.48
CA VAL A 22 9.43 9.30 -4.69
C VAL A 22 8.40 9.68 -5.76
N CYS A 23 7.21 10.14 -5.37
CA CYS A 23 6.16 10.54 -6.32
C CYS A 23 6.25 12.01 -6.78
N TYR A 24 7.29 12.76 -6.40
CA TYR A 24 7.39 14.19 -6.73
C TYR A 24 7.47 14.42 -8.24
N GLU A 25 8.33 13.70 -8.95
CA GLU A 25 8.49 13.86 -10.41
C GLU A 25 7.23 13.43 -11.18
N GLU A 26 6.52 12.40 -10.71
CA GLU A 26 5.22 12.01 -11.26
C GLU A 26 4.20 13.15 -11.13
N LEU A 27 4.11 13.75 -9.94
CA LEU A 27 3.20 14.87 -9.69
C LEU A 27 3.64 16.12 -10.46
N LYS A 28 4.95 16.35 -10.63
CA LYS A 28 5.50 17.48 -11.39
C LYS A 28 5.19 17.33 -12.87
N GLY A 29 5.28 16.11 -13.41
CA GLY A 29 4.82 15.81 -14.76
C GLY A 29 3.33 16.07 -14.95
N LYS A 30 2.51 15.85 -13.91
CA LYS A 30 1.06 16.05 -13.95
C LYS A 30 0.61 17.51 -13.78
N TYR A 31 1.24 18.25 -12.87
CA TYR A 31 0.81 19.60 -12.46
C TYR A 31 1.78 20.70 -12.91
N GLY A 32 2.92 20.37 -13.51
CA GLY A 32 3.93 21.32 -13.96
C GLY A 32 4.37 22.25 -12.82
N ASN A 33 4.32 23.56 -13.05
CA ASN A 33 4.72 24.57 -12.08
C ASN A 33 3.79 24.70 -10.88
N GLU A 34 2.54 24.22 -10.97
CA GLU A 34 1.57 24.27 -9.88
C GLU A 34 1.95 23.34 -8.72
N ILE A 35 2.87 22.39 -8.93
CA ILE A 35 3.38 21.52 -7.84
C ILE A 35 3.97 22.32 -6.68
N ASN A 36 4.55 23.49 -6.96
CA ASN A 36 5.12 24.37 -5.95
C ASN A 36 4.07 24.95 -4.99
N GLN A 37 2.79 24.90 -5.37
CA GLN A 37 1.66 25.31 -4.54
C GLN A 37 1.10 24.15 -3.70
N ILE A 38 1.48 22.90 -4.01
CA ILE A 38 1.02 21.71 -3.30
C ILE A 38 1.81 21.55 -2.00
N PRO A 39 1.14 21.43 -0.84
CA PRO A 39 1.84 21.19 0.42
C PRO A 39 2.62 19.86 0.40
N LEU A 40 3.86 19.87 0.92
CA LEU A 40 4.70 18.67 1.01
C LEU A 40 4.05 17.52 1.79
N GLY A 41 3.23 17.84 2.80
CA GLY A 41 2.43 16.85 3.52
C GLY A 41 1.45 16.11 2.60
N ALA A 42 0.82 16.81 1.64
CA ALA A 42 -0.09 16.20 0.68
C ALA A 42 0.66 15.30 -0.31
N ILE A 43 1.86 15.69 -0.75
CA ILE A 43 2.75 14.84 -1.56
C ILE A 43 3.15 13.58 -0.78
N GLY A 44 3.44 13.70 0.52
CA GLY A 44 3.70 12.57 1.40
C GLY A 44 2.52 11.59 1.50
N VAL A 45 1.30 12.10 1.72
CA VAL A 45 0.08 11.27 1.74
C VAL A 45 -0.15 10.60 0.39
N TYR A 46 0.00 11.33 -0.72
CA TYR A 46 -0.10 10.76 -2.07
C TYR A 46 0.87 9.58 -2.27
N THR A 47 2.12 9.76 -1.86
CA THR A 47 3.16 8.72 -1.94
C THR A 47 2.77 7.48 -1.13
N MET A 48 2.21 7.67 0.08
CA MET A 48 1.71 6.57 0.89
C MET A 48 0.52 5.85 0.23
N CYS A 49 -0.43 6.60 -0.33
CA CYS A 49 -1.56 6.04 -1.09
C CYS A 49 -1.07 5.25 -2.32
N GLN A 50 -0.04 5.72 -3.01
CA GLN A 50 0.59 5.00 -4.12
C GLN A 50 1.18 3.66 -3.67
N LYS A 51 1.90 3.64 -2.55
CA LYS A 51 2.42 2.40 -1.96
C LYS A 51 1.29 1.43 -1.60
N LEU A 52 0.22 1.92 -0.97
CA LEU A 52 -0.95 1.11 -0.63
C LEU A 52 -1.63 0.54 -1.88
N ARG A 53 -1.78 1.35 -2.94
CA ARG A 53 -2.31 0.91 -4.23
C ARG A 53 -1.52 -0.26 -4.80
N VAL A 54 -0.19 -0.15 -4.84
CA VAL A 54 0.69 -1.22 -5.36
C VAL A 54 0.57 -2.49 -4.52
N GLY A 55 0.63 -2.39 -3.19
CA GLY A 55 0.49 -3.55 -2.30
C GLY A 55 -0.88 -4.24 -2.44
N LEU A 56 -1.96 -3.46 -2.56
CA LEU A 56 -3.30 -3.99 -2.80
C LEU A 56 -3.38 -4.69 -4.16
N GLN A 57 -2.78 -4.12 -5.21
CA GLN A 57 -2.73 -4.76 -6.54
C GLN A 57 -1.98 -6.09 -6.52
N GLN A 58 -0.87 -6.17 -5.79
CA GLN A 58 -0.13 -7.43 -5.61
C GLN A 58 -0.98 -8.48 -4.90
N LEU A 59 -1.72 -8.07 -3.87
CA LEU A 59 -2.63 -8.95 -3.14
C LEU A 59 -3.78 -9.45 -4.02
N MET A 60 -4.41 -8.53 -4.76
CA MET A 60 -5.46 -8.82 -5.74
C MET A 60 -4.97 -9.78 -6.84
N ALA A 61 -3.75 -9.60 -7.33
CA ALA A 61 -3.16 -10.51 -8.32
C ALA A 61 -2.91 -11.90 -7.70
N GLY A 62 -2.40 -11.96 -6.46
CA GLY A 62 -2.16 -13.21 -5.73
C GLY A 62 -3.43 -14.00 -5.47
N SER A 63 -4.54 -13.34 -5.11
CA SER A 63 -5.84 -14.00 -4.90
C SER A 63 -6.67 -14.15 -6.18
N ARG A 64 -6.14 -13.71 -7.33
CA ARG A 64 -6.84 -13.69 -8.64
C ARG A 64 -8.17 -12.93 -8.60
N ASN A 65 -8.24 -11.87 -7.78
CA ASN A 65 -9.42 -11.07 -7.54
C ASN A 65 -9.19 -9.62 -8.01
N PHE A 66 -9.57 -9.32 -9.25
CA PHE A 66 -9.27 -8.03 -9.90
C PHE A 66 -10.33 -6.93 -9.66
N ARG A 67 -11.31 -7.17 -8.78
CA ARG A 67 -12.40 -6.23 -8.50
C ARG A 67 -12.40 -5.84 -7.04
N LEU A 68 -12.28 -4.53 -6.77
CA LEU A 68 -12.21 -3.99 -5.41
C LEU A 68 -13.44 -4.31 -4.56
N SER A 69 -14.62 -4.45 -5.17
CA SER A 69 -15.85 -4.77 -4.43
C SER A 69 -15.96 -6.23 -4.01
N THR A 70 -15.07 -7.11 -4.49
CA THR A 70 -15.10 -8.55 -4.21
C THR A 70 -13.91 -9.03 -3.40
N ILE A 71 -12.90 -8.18 -3.15
CA ILE A 71 -11.81 -8.51 -2.24
C ILE A 71 -12.32 -8.54 -0.81
N SER A 72 -11.87 -9.51 -0.03
CA SER A 72 -12.37 -9.78 1.31
C SER A 72 -11.27 -10.35 2.21
N ARG A 73 -11.60 -10.54 3.50
CA ARG A 73 -10.68 -11.21 4.43
C ARG A 73 -10.44 -12.68 4.10
N ARG A 74 -11.29 -13.31 3.26
CA ARG A 74 -11.06 -14.68 2.77
C ARG A 74 -9.89 -14.77 1.80
N ASP A 75 -9.53 -13.66 1.14
CA ASP A 75 -8.35 -13.55 0.28
C ASP A 75 -7.03 -13.48 1.08
N LEU A 76 -7.09 -13.51 2.42
CA LEU A 76 -5.94 -13.44 3.32
C LEU A 76 -5.72 -14.77 4.03
N MET A 77 -4.46 -15.03 4.40
CA MET A 77 -4.06 -16.11 5.31
C MET A 77 -3.00 -15.60 6.28
N ALA A 78 -3.04 -16.06 7.52
CA ALA A 78 -2.04 -15.77 8.52
C ALA A 78 -0.85 -16.72 8.36
N LEU A 79 0.37 -16.16 8.37
CA LEU A 79 1.60 -16.96 8.25
C LEU A 79 2.03 -17.61 9.57
N THR A 80 1.45 -17.18 10.70
CA THR A 80 1.73 -17.74 12.02
C THR A 80 0.42 -18.02 12.77
N GLU A 81 0.45 -19.01 13.65
CA GLU A 81 -0.69 -19.36 14.51
C GLU A 81 -1.05 -18.22 15.47
N GLU A 82 -0.06 -17.48 15.97
CA GLU A 82 -0.29 -16.30 16.82
C GLU A 82 -1.05 -15.20 16.07
N ALA A 83 -0.65 -14.91 14.83
CA ALA A 83 -1.36 -13.96 13.99
C ALA A 83 -2.78 -14.43 13.68
N SER A 84 -2.96 -15.73 13.43
CA SER A 84 -4.29 -16.33 13.27
C SER A 84 -5.17 -16.13 14.51
N LYS A 85 -4.63 -16.46 15.69
CA LYS A 85 -5.32 -16.34 16.98
C LYS A 85 -5.75 -14.90 17.30
N ILE A 86 -4.91 -13.91 17.00
CA ILE A 86 -5.19 -12.50 17.30
C ILE A 86 -6.12 -11.88 16.26
N SER A 87 -5.89 -12.17 14.98
CA SER A 87 -6.59 -11.49 13.88
C SER A 87 -7.88 -12.18 13.43
N GLY A 88 -8.07 -13.46 13.79
CA GLY A 88 -9.13 -14.30 13.26
C GLY A 88 -9.00 -14.63 11.77
N VAL A 89 -7.86 -14.34 11.14
CA VAL A 89 -7.55 -14.78 9.77
C VAL A 89 -7.05 -16.23 9.83
N PRO A 90 -7.55 -17.17 9.00
CA PRO A 90 -7.12 -18.56 9.03
C PRO A 90 -5.61 -18.70 8.87
N TYR A 91 -5.02 -19.63 9.63
CA TYR A 91 -3.62 -20.00 9.45
C TYR A 91 -3.40 -20.63 8.06
N ILE A 92 -2.21 -20.45 7.47
CA ILE A 92 -1.91 -20.89 6.10
C ILE A 92 -2.22 -22.38 5.84
N MET A 93 -2.09 -23.24 6.85
CA MET A 93 -2.38 -24.67 6.73
C MET A 93 -3.89 -24.99 6.78
N ASP A 94 -4.71 -24.05 7.23
CA ASP A 94 -6.16 -24.23 7.39
C ASP A 94 -6.95 -23.44 6.35
N ALA A 95 -6.33 -22.43 5.73
CA ALA A 95 -6.93 -21.63 4.67
C ALA A 95 -7.38 -22.53 3.49
N TYR A 96 -8.65 -22.42 3.10
CA TYR A 96 -9.29 -23.19 2.03
C TYR A 96 -9.33 -24.71 2.23
N ARG A 97 -9.02 -25.22 3.42
CA ARG A 97 -8.98 -26.67 3.68
C ARG A 97 -10.36 -27.31 3.50
N GLU A 98 -11.40 -26.72 4.07
CA GLU A 98 -12.76 -27.27 4.00
C GLU A 98 -13.26 -27.36 2.56
N GLU A 99 -12.99 -26.34 1.75
CA GLU A 99 -13.32 -26.37 0.32
C GLU A 99 -12.51 -27.42 -0.44
N ALA A 100 -11.23 -27.60 -0.11
CA ALA A 100 -10.38 -28.61 -0.72
C ALA A 100 -10.85 -30.04 -0.38
N GLU A 101 -11.18 -30.32 0.88
CA GLU A 101 -11.71 -31.62 1.34
C GLU A 101 -13.01 -31.98 0.62
N LYS A 102 -13.95 -31.03 0.52
CA LYS A 102 -15.21 -31.22 -0.24
C LYS A 102 -14.99 -31.58 -1.71
N ILE A 103 -13.96 -31.02 -2.34
CA ILE A 103 -13.61 -31.33 -3.73
C ILE A 103 -13.03 -32.75 -3.85
N LEU A 104 -12.26 -33.17 -2.85
CA LEU A 104 -11.64 -34.50 -2.81
C LEU A 104 -12.65 -35.61 -2.49
N GLY A 105 -13.85 -35.27 -2.01
CA GLY A 105 -14.93 -36.22 -1.78
C GLY A 105 -14.80 -37.02 -0.49
N GLU A 106 -14.05 -36.49 0.48
CA GLU A 106 -14.05 -36.94 1.88
C GLU A 106 -15.11 -36.20 2.70
#